data_AF-A0A1C2DSG6-F1
#
_entry.id   AF-A0A1C2DSG6-F1
#
_cell.length_a   1.000
_cell.length_b   1.000
_cell.length_c   1.000
_cell.angle_alpha   90.00
_cell.angle_beta   90.00
_cell.angle_gamma   90.00
#
_symmetry.space_group_name_H-M   'P 1'
#
loop_
_entity.id
_entity.type
_entity.pdbx_description
1 polymer ?
#
loop_
_entity_poly.entity_id
_entity_poly.type
_entity_poly.pdbx_seq_one_letter_code
_entity_poly.pdbx_strand_id
1 'polypeptide(L)'
;MAERGRPTDYKPDYAEQAAKLCALGATDFELADFFKVDTRTIYRWKNVHEDFCQALIVGKENSDTRVERALYNRAVGYTFESEKVFQFQGEVIRAATVEHVAPDPGAAKLWLTNRKPNNWRDKQDHTLSNPDGSPIVFQNIFEAKPDGQ
;
A
#
# COMPACT_ATOMS: atom_id res chain seq x y z
N MET A 1 3.58 33.18 -29.88
CA MET A 1 2.36 32.73 -29.19
C MET A 1 2.81 31.74 -28.14
N ALA A 2 2.69 32.06 -26.86
CA ALA A 2 3.16 31.19 -25.79
C ALA A 2 2.36 29.88 -25.78
N GLU A 3 3.06 28.74 -25.86
CA GLU A 3 2.47 27.42 -25.62
C GLU A 3 1.77 27.45 -24.26
N ARG A 4 0.45 27.23 -24.27
CA ARG A 4 -0.38 27.11 -23.07
C ARG A 4 0.26 26.05 -22.17
N GLY A 5 0.63 26.46 -20.95
CA GLY A 5 1.27 25.60 -19.96
C GLY A 5 0.50 24.31 -19.69
N ARG A 6 1.24 23.29 -19.25
CA ARG A 6 0.79 21.97 -18.81
C ARG A 6 -0.57 22.08 -18.08
N PRO A 7 -1.62 21.34 -18.47
CA PRO A 7 -2.94 21.48 -17.83
C PRO A 7 -2.85 21.06 -16.37
N THR A 8 -2.87 22.02 -15.44
CA THR A 8 -2.87 21.77 -13.98
C THR A 8 -4.26 21.84 -13.38
N ASP A 9 -5.26 22.18 -14.20
CA ASP A 9 -6.62 22.41 -13.75
C ASP A 9 -7.33 21.06 -13.59
N TYR A 10 -7.87 20.87 -12.38
CA TYR A 10 -8.64 19.69 -12.02
C TYR A 10 -9.93 19.63 -12.83
N LYS A 11 -10.31 18.42 -13.26
CA LYS A 11 -11.62 18.14 -13.85
C LYS A 11 -12.32 17.08 -12.99
N PRO A 12 -13.63 17.21 -12.72
CA PRO A 12 -14.38 16.21 -11.97
C PRO A 12 -14.25 14.79 -12.57
N ASP A 13 -14.19 14.68 -13.89
CA ASP A 13 -14.00 13.40 -14.61
C ASP A 13 -12.71 12.67 -14.21
N TYR A 14 -11.71 13.38 -13.68
CA TYR A 14 -10.46 12.78 -13.21
C TYR A 14 -10.66 11.93 -11.95
N ALA A 15 -11.67 12.21 -11.12
CA ALA A 15 -11.99 11.34 -9.99
C ALA A 15 -12.41 9.95 -10.45
N GLU A 16 -13.29 9.84 -11.45
CA GLU A 16 -13.74 8.54 -11.95
C GLU A 16 -12.60 7.76 -12.62
N GLN A 17 -11.74 8.46 -13.38
CA GLN A 17 -10.56 7.86 -14.01
C GLN A 17 -9.55 7.39 -12.95
N ALA A 18 -9.31 8.19 -11.91
CA ALA A 18 -8.42 7.83 -10.81
C ALA A 18 -8.95 6.64 -10.00
N ALA A 19 -10.26 6.56 -9.75
CA ALA A 19 -10.88 5.40 -9.10
C ALA A 19 -10.63 4.11 -9.90
N LYS A 20 -10.83 4.14 -11.23
CA LYS A 20 -10.59 2.98 -12.11
C LYS A 20 -9.12 2.57 -12.11
N LEU A 21 -8.21 3.52 -12.21
CA LEU A 21 -6.76 3.26 -12.16
C LEU A 21 -6.32 2.71 -10.80
N CYS A 22 -6.81 3.27 -9.70
CA CYS A 22 -6.53 2.75 -8.37
C CYS A 22 -7.12 1.36 -8.14
N ALA A 23 -8.30 1.04 -8.69
CA ALA A 23 -8.86 -0.32 -8.65
C ALA A 23 -8.04 -1.35 -9.45
N LEU A 24 -7.22 -0.87 -10.40
CA LEU A 24 -6.23 -1.68 -11.12
C LEU A 24 -4.87 -1.72 -10.41
N GLY A 25 -4.71 -1.03 -9.28
CA GLY A 25 -3.48 -1.00 -8.48
C GLY A 25 -2.51 0.12 -8.83
N ALA A 26 -2.92 1.13 -9.60
CA ALA A 26 -2.05 2.25 -9.97
C ALA A 26 -1.62 3.07 -8.74
N THR A 27 -0.33 3.39 -8.71
CA THR A 27 0.31 4.26 -7.71
C THR A 27 0.09 5.74 -8.03
N ASP A 28 0.31 6.61 -7.02
CA ASP A 28 0.18 8.07 -7.20
C ASP A 28 1.17 8.62 -8.26
N PHE A 29 2.29 7.93 -8.50
CA PHE A 29 3.24 8.24 -9.57
C PHE A 29 2.70 7.89 -10.96
N GLU A 30 2.08 6.72 -11.10
CA GLU A 30 1.46 6.29 -12.37
C GLU A 30 0.21 7.11 -12.70
N LEU A 31 -0.53 7.57 -11.68
CA LEU A 31 -1.61 8.55 -11.84
C LEU A 31 -1.07 9.89 -12.37
N ALA A 32 0.03 10.38 -11.81
CA ALA A 32 0.67 11.61 -12.27
C ALA A 32 1.13 11.50 -13.73
N ASP A 33 1.71 10.35 -14.11
CA ASP A 33 2.11 10.06 -15.49
C ASP A 33 0.91 9.99 -16.44
N PHE A 34 -0.15 9.27 -16.04
CA PHE A 34 -1.39 9.12 -16.80
C PHE A 34 -2.07 10.48 -17.09
N PHE A 35 -2.22 11.32 -16.07
CA PHE A 35 -2.80 12.66 -16.21
C PHE A 35 -1.81 13.67 -16.80
N LYS A 36 -0.54 13.26 -17.03
CA LYS A 36 0.56 14.12 -17.44
C LYS A 36 0.68 15.35 -16.55
N VAL A 37 0.55 15.18 -15.24
CA VAL A 37 0.74 16.22 -14.21
C VAL A 37 1.89 15.87 -13.27
N ASP A 38 2.34 16.83 -12.47
CA ASP A 38 3.36 16.55 -11.46
C ASP A 38 2.72 15.80 -10.28
N THR A 39 3.47 14.94 -9.59
CA THR A 39 2.97 14.24 -8.40
C THR A 39 2.49 15.21 -7.31
N ARG A 40 3.10 16.40 -7.19
CA ARG A 40 2.61 17.47 -6.31
C ARG A 40 1.21 17.96 -6.68
N THR A 41 0.86 17.90 -7.97
CA THR A 41 -0.48 18.26 -8.44
C THR A 41 -1.51 17.22 -8.00
N ILE A 42 -1.16 15.92 -8.06
CA ILE A 42 -2.00 14.84 -7.51
C ILE A 42 -2.22 15.01 -6.00
N TYR A 43 -1.17 15.31 -5.24
CA TYR A 43 -1.30 15.57 -3.80
C TYR A 43 -2.16 16.81 -3.52
N ARG A 44 -2.03 17.87 -4.33
CA ARG A 44 -2.87 19.05 -4.22
C ARG A 44 -4.34 18.72 -4.49
N TRP A 45 -4.63 17.98 -5.56
CA TRP A 45 -6.00 17.56 -5.87
C TRP A 45 -6.61 16.72 -4.75
N LYS A 46 -5.82 15.81 -4.15
CA LYS A 46 -6.26 15.02 -2.99
C LYS A 46 -6.67 15.87 -1.78
N ASN A 47 -5.99 17.00 -1.54
CA ASN A 47 -6.28 17.87 -0.40
C ASN A 47 -7.38 18.90 -0.68
N VAL A 48 -7.60 19.27 -1.94
CA VAL A 48 -8.55 20.31 -2.34
C VAL A 48 -9.90 19.74 -2.78
N HIS A 49 -9.90 18.54 -3.37
CA HIS A 49 -11.05 17.90 -3.98
C HIS A 49 -11.38 16.59 -3.24
N GLU A 50 -12.40 16.64 -2.39
CA GLU A 50 -12.81 15.52 -1.53
C GLU A 50 -13.30 14.31 -2.36
N ASP A 51 -13.97 14.57 -3.48
CA ASP A 51 -14.39 13.56 -4.47
C ASP A 51 -13.21 12.80 -5.07
N PHE A 52 -12.14 13.51 -5.45
CA PHE A 52 -10.90 12.89 -5.93
C PHE A 52 -10.21 12.08 -4.83
N CYS A 53 -10.19 12.59 -3.60
CA CYS A 53 -9.64 11.85 -2.46
C CYS A 53 -10.42 10.55 -2.21
N GLN A 54 -11.75 10.63 -2.20
CA GLN A 54 -12.63 9.49 -1.98
C GLN A 54 -12.49 8.44 -3.09
N ALA A 55 -12.38 8.88 -4.35
CA ALA A 55 -12.12 8.00 -5.49
C ALA A 55 -10.83 7.19 -5.33
N LEU A 56 -9.76 7.81 -4.85
CA LEU A 56 -8.49 7.12 -4.57
C LEU A 56 -8.62 6.14 -3.40
N ILE A 57 -9.36 6.49 -2.35
CA ILE A 57 -9.55 5.61 -1.18
C ILE A 57 -10.34 4.36 -1.56
N VAL A 58 -11.48 4.52 -2.25
CA VAL A 58 -12.32 3.39 -2.68
C VAL A 58 -11.60 2.50 -3.68
N GLY A 59 -10.85 3.08 -4.62
CA GLY A 59 -10.04 2.32 -5.56
C GLY A 59 -8.92 1.54 -4.87
N LYS A 60 -8.27 2.13 -3.85
CA LYS A 60 -7.22 1.48 -3.06
C LYS A 60 -7.77 0.39 -2.15
N GLU A 61 -8.93 0.56 -1.53
CA GLU A 61 -9.59 -0.47 -0.71
C GLU A 61 -9.86 -1.76 -1.50
N ASN A 62 -10.26 -1.63 -2.77
CA ASN A 62 -10.40 -2.78 -3.68
C ASN A 62 -9.06 -3.44 -4.02
N SER A 63 -8.00 -2.65 -4.19
CA SER A 63 -6.65 -3.16 -4.46
C SER A 63 -6.01 -3.81 -3.22
N ASP A 64 -6.20 -3.23 -2.04
CA ASP A 64 -5.79 -3.78 -0.76
C ASP A 64 -6.53 -5.09 -0.49
N THR A 65 -7.84 -5.16 -0.75
CA THR A 65 -8.62 -6.40 -0.67
C THR A 65 -8.07 -7.49 -1.60
N ARG A 66 -7.58 -7.13 -2.79
CA ARG A 66 -6.93 -8.07 -3.73
C ARG A 66 -5.60 -8.56 -3.21
N VAL A 67 -4.77 -7.66 -2.67
CA VAL A 67 -3.50 -8.02 -2.03
C VAL A 67 -3.75 -8.90 -0.81
N GLU A 68 -4.77 -8.62 0.00
CA GLU A 68 -5.17 -9.44 1.14
C GLU A 68 -5.61 -10.84 0.71
N ARG A 69 -6.42 -10.97 -0.34
CA ARG A 69 -6.80 -12.28 -0.90
C ARG A 69 -5.60 -13.04 -1.46
N ALA A 70 -4.72 -12.35 -2.18
CA ALA A 70 -3.50 -12.95 -2.72
C ALA A 70 -2.55 -13.42 -1.60
N LEU A 71 -2.38 -12.59 -0.57
CA LEU A 71 -1.57 -12.89 0.61
C LEU A 71 -2.17 -14.05 1.41
N TYR A 72 -3.49 -14.10 1.59
CA TYR A 72 -4.20 -15.22 2.20
C TYR A 72 -3.97 -16.51 1.40
N ASN A 73 -4.19 -16.50 0.08
CA ASN A 73 -3.95 -17.66 -0.78
C ASN A 73 -2.50 -18.12 -0.70
N ARG A 74 -1.53 -17.19 -0.68
CA ARG A 74 -0.12 -17.51 -0.50
C ARG A 74 0.16 -18.09 0.89
N ALA A 75 -0.50 -17.60 1.93
CA ALA A 75 -0.34 -18.06 3.31
C ALA A 75 -0.92 -19.46 3.56
N VAL A 76 -2.02 -19.83 2.88
CA VAL A 76 -2.67 -21.15 3.03
C VAL A 76 -2.30 -22.16 1.95
N GLY A 77 -1.65 -21.71 0.87
CA GLY A 77 -1.44 -22.48 -0.35
C GLY A 77 -2.71 -22.51 -1.22
N TYR A 78 -2.53 -22.60 -2.52
CA TYR A 78 -3.64 -22.63 -3.47
C TYR A 78 -3.28 -23.40 -4.74
N THR A 79 -4.29 -23.80 -5.47
CA THR A 79 -4.15 -24.53 -6.73
C THR A 79 -4.84 -23.74 -7.83
N PHE A 80 -4.23 -23.66 -9.01
CA PHE A 80 -4.79 -22.95 -10.14
C PHE A 80 -4.57 -23.72 -11.45
N GLU A 81 -5.45 -23.52 -12.41
CA GLU A 81 -5.31 -24.06 -13.76
C GLU A 81 -4.30 -23.23 -14.54
N SER A 82 -3.35 -23.90 -15.17
CA SER A 82 -2.24 -23.33 -15.94
C SER A 82 -2.20 -24.05 -17.30
N GLU A 83 -1.81 -23.34 -18.35
CA GLU A 83 -1.52 -23.96 -19.65
C GLU A 83 -0.01 -23.98 -19.87
N LYS A 84 0.56 -25.18 -20.01
CA LYS A 84 1.94 -25.32 -20.47
C LYS A 84 1.96 -25.43 -21.98
N VAL A 85 2.67 -24.51 -22.62
CA VAL A 85 2.82 -24.45 -24.06
C VAL A 85 4.12 -25.16 -24.43
N PHE A 86 4.01 -26.24 -25.20
CA PHE A 86 5.14 -26.99 -25.74
C PHE A 86 5.19 -26.81 -27.26
N GLN A 87 6.39 -26.76 -27.83
CA GLN A 87 6.57 -26.85 -29.28
C GLN A 87 7.08 -28.24 -29.63
N PHE A 88 6.33 -28.97 -30.44
CA PHE A 88 6.75 -30.29 -30.94
C PHE A 88 6.59 -30.32 -32.47
N GLN A 89 7.70 -30.57 -33.18
CA GLN A 89 7.74 -30.63 -34.64
C GLN A 89 7.14 -29.42 -35.38
N GLY A 90 7.31 -28.21 -34.82
CA GLY A 90 6.79 -26.98 -35.42
C GLY A 90 5.33 -26.67 -35.07
N GLU A 91 4.62 -27.59 -34.41
CA GLU A 91 3.25 -27.38 -33.92
C GLU A 91 3.26 -26.98 -32.43
N VAL A 92 2.40 -26.03 -32.09
CA VAL A 92 2.25 -25.54 -30.71
C VAL A 92 1.19 -26.37 -30.01
N ILE A 93 1.61 -27.20 -29.05
CA ILE A 93 0.73 -28.04 -28.25
C ILE A 93 0.50 -27.35 -26.90
N ARG A 94 -0.76 -27.12 -26.55
CA ARG A 94 -1.17 -26.56 -25.25
C ARG A 94 -1.70 -27.69 -24.38
N ALA A 95 -1.11 -27.89 -23.21
CA ALA A 95 -1.57 -28.88 -22.24
C ALA A 95 -2.10 -28.17 -20.98
N ALA A 96 -3.39 -28.38 -20.69
CA ALA A 96 -3.99 -27.93 -19.44
C ALA A 96 -3.35 -28.71 -18.27
N THR A 97 -2.81 -27.97 -17.31
CA THR A 97 -2.09 -28.48 -16.15
C THR A 97 -2.65 -27.83 -14.89
N VAL A 98 -2.79 -28.59 -13.82
CA VAL A 98 -3.16 -28.03 -12.52
C VAL A 98 -1.89 -27.82 -11.72
N GLU A 99 -1.57 -26.55 -11.42
CA GLU A 99 -0.39 -26.17 -10.66
C GLU A 99 -0.76 -25.87 -9.21
N HIS A 100 0.00 -26.46 -8.28
CA HIS A 100 -0.17 -26.24 -6.85
C HIS A 100 0.94 -25.34 -6.32
N VAL A 101 0.55 -24.25 -5.67
CA VAL A 101 1.43 -23.35 -4.95
C VAL A 101 1.34 -23.68 -3.47
N ALA A 102 2.45 -24.18 -2.92
CA ALA A 102 2.55 -24.50 -1.50
C ALA A 102 2.40 -23.24 -0.62
N PRO A 103 1.91 -23.41 0.63
CA PRO A 103 1.83 -22.31 1.60
C PRO A 103 3.21 -21.67 1.82
N ASP A 104 3.26 -20.35 1.87
CA ASP A 104 4.45 -19.56 2.18
C ASP A 104 4.47 -19.17 3.67
N PRO A 105 5.46 -19.63 4.46
CA PRO A 105 5.55 -19.34 5.90
C PRO A 105 5.70 -17.84 6.21
N GLY A 106 6.34 -17.07 5.31
CA GLY A 106 6.52 -15.62 5.46
C GLY A 106 5.19 -14.88 5.33
N ALA A 107 4.41 -15.20 4.30
CA ALA A 107 3.05 -14.71 4.09
C ALA A 107 2.15 -15.08 5.28
N ALA A 108 2.27 -16.31 5.79
CA ALA A 108 1.53 -16.76 6.96
C ALA A 108 1.90 -15.96 8.23
N LYS A 109 3.20 -15.75 8.49
CA LYS A 109 3.66 -14.90 9.62
C LYS A 109 3.11 -13.48 9.48
N LEU A 110 3.27 -12.86 8.30
CA LEU A 110 2.81 -11.49 8.03
C LEU A 110 1.30 -11.34 8.21
N TRP A 111 0.51 -12.30 7.73
CA TRP A 111 -0.94 -12.31 7.89
C TRP A 111 -1.34 -12.39 9.37
N LEU A 112 -0.70 -13.27 10.13
CA LEU A 112 -1.00 -13.46 11.55
C LEU A 112 -0.56 -12.28 12.41
N THR A 113 0.59 -11.67 12.11
CA THR A 113 1.03 -10.44 12.80
C THR A 113 0.07 -9.28 12.58
N ASN A 114 -0.53 -9.18 11.40
CA ASN A 114 -1.46 -8.10 11.06
C ASN A 114 -2.86 -8.33 11.68
N ARG A 115 -3.40 -9.56 11.64
CA ARG A 115 -4.77 -9.85 12.12
C ARG A 115 -4.88 -10.33 13.56
N LYS A 116 -3.82 -10.88 14.14
CA LYS A 116 -3.76 -11.33 15.54
C LYS A 116 -2.52 -10.75 16.24
N PRO A 117 -2.35 -9.42 16.24
CA PRO A 117 -1.13 -8.78 16.73
C PRO A 117 -0.82 -9.11 18.19
N ASN A 118 -1.84 -9.25 19.04
CA ASN A 118 -1.67 -9.59 20.46
C ASN A 118 -0.94 -10.93 20.68
N ASN A 119 -1.08 -11.87 19.73
CA ASN A 119 -0.54 -13.22 19.86
C ASN A 119 0.71 -13.44 18.99
N TRP A 120 0.89 -12.67 17.92
CA TRP A 120 1.89 -12.94 16.90
C TRP A 120 2.86 -11.78 16.63
N ARG A 121 2.56 -10.55 17.08
CA ARG A 121 3.47 -9.42 16.87
C ARG A 121 4.74 -9.64 17.71
N ASP A 122 5.89 -9.48 17.05
CA ASP A 122 7.18 -9.54 17.74
C ASP A 122 7.21 -8.49 18.87
N LYS A 123 7.53 -8.93 20.08
CA LYS A 123 7.68 -8.05 21.24
C LYS A 123 9.08 -7.46 21.21
N GLN A 124 9.18 -6.13 21.26
CA GLN A 124 10.44 -5.44 21.43
C GLN A 124 10.53 -4.94 22.87
N ASP A 125 11.45 -5.51 23.64
CA ASP A 125 11.82 -4.99 24.94
C ASP A 125 12.99 -4.01 24.75
N HIS A 126 12.68 -2.72 24.86
CA HIS A 126 13.67 -1.66 24.77
C HIS A 126 14.10 -1.24 26.18
N THR A 127 15.33 -1.58 26.57
CA THR A 127 15.96 -1.01 27.75
C THR A 127 16.61 0.32 27.37
N LEU A 128 16.04 1.42 27.83
CA LEU A 128 16.61 2.75 27.65
C LEU A 128 17.61 3.01 28.79
N SER A 129 18.90 3.11 28.42
CA SER A 129 20.00 3.45 29.34
C SER A 129 20.77 4.65 28.79
N ASN A 130 21.44 5.37 29.68
CA ASN A 130 22.42 6.38 29.28
C ASN A 130 23.63 5.73 28.58
N PRO A 131 24.49 6.50 27.87
CA PRO A 131 25.72 5.97 27.27
C PRO A 131 26.65 5.26 28.26
N ASP A 132 26.55 5.61 29.54
CA ASP A 132 27.29 5.03 30.67
C ASP A 132 26.58 3.82 31.31
N GLY A 133 25.47 3.34 30.72
CA GLY A 133 24.69 2.20 31.21
C GLY A 133 23.79 2.50 32.43
N SER A 134 23.84 3.71 32.97
CA SER A 134 23.00 4.12 34.11
C SER A 134 21.52 4.29 33.72
N PRO A 135 20.57 4.02 34.66
CA PRO A 135 19.14 4.22 34.43
C PRO A 135 18.80 5.68 34.12
N ILE A 136 17.83 5.91 33.23
CA ILE A 136 17.32 7.26 32.96
C ILE A 136 16.53 7.76 34.16
N VAL A 137 16.95 8.90 34.72
CA VAL A 137 16.25 9.58 35.82
C VAL A 137 15.49 10.77 35.23
N PHE A 138 14.17 10.76 35.34
CA PHE A 138 13.34 11.90 34.95
C PHE A 138 13.30 12.92 36.10
N GLN A 139 13.80 14.14 35.85
CA GLN A 139 13.57 15.28 36.75
C GLN A 139 12.34 16.06 36.29
N ASN A 140 11.31 16.12 37.14
CA ASN A 140 10.14 16.96 36.90
C ASN A 140 10.50 18.42 37.18
N ILE A 141 10.66 19.22 36.13
CA ILE A 141 10.81 20.67 36.24
C ILE A 141 9.41 21.27 36.12
N PHE A 142 8.67 21.29 37.23
CA PHE A 142 7.51 22.18 37.34
C PHE A 142 8.00 23.49 37.96
N GLU A 143 8.28 24.48 37.12
CA GLU A 143 8.36 25.86 37.60
C GLU A 143 6.94 26.29 37.99
N ALA A 144 6.67 26.30 39.29
CA ALA A 144 5.50 26.99 39.82
C ALA A 144 5.64 28.47 39.43
N LYS A 145 4.78 28.92 38.51
CA LYS A 145 4.64 30.33 38.20
C LYS A 145 4.32 31.05 39.53
N PRO A 146 5.06 32.10 39.92
CA PRO A 146 4.75 32.79 41.17
C PRO A 146 3.33 33.35 41.09
N ASP A 147 2.50 32.96 42.06
CA ASP A 147 1.17 33.53 42.23
C ASP A 147 1.29 35.02 42.51
N GLY A 148 0.81 35.83 41.57
CA GLY A 148 0.44 37.23 41.77
C GLY A 148 1.58 38.24 41.90
N GLN A 149 1.94 38.86 40.77
CA GLN A 149 1.99 40.33 40.60
C GLN A 149 2.07 40.70 39.12
#